data_AF-A0A7M1R202-F1
#
_entry.id   AF-A0A7M1R202-F1
#
_cell.length_a   1.000
_cell.length_b   1.000
_cell.length_c   1.000
_cell.angle_alpha   90.00
_cell.angle_beta   90.00
_cell.angle_gamma   90.00
#
_symmetry.space_group_name_H-M   'P 1'
#
loop_
_entity.id
_entity.type
_entity.pdbx_description
1 polymer ?
#
loop_
_entity_poly.entity_id
_entity_poly.type
_entity_poly.pdbx_seq_one_letter_code
_entity_poly.pdbx_strand_id
1 'polypeptide(L)'
;MIRLGLRLRDAGQPGFNLRDLWVIVTNPVEDGPLFKKMLGDAWTGWSNTDWLLAELVDTVHWLQWAKTKDGQQGRNRPEPVPRPTVKKQKTRRSLTPDEVNALL
;
A
#
# COMPACT_ATOMS: atom_id res chain seq x y z
N MET A 1 -4.83 24.25 0.76
CA MET A 1 -5.27 25.54 0.16
C MET A 1 -6.75 25.53 -0.18
N ILE A 2 -7.22 24.82 -1.22
CA ILE A 2 -8.65 24.86 -1.61
C ILE A 2 -9.58 24.41 -0.48
N ARG A 3 -9.22 23.35 0.26
CA ARG A 3 -9.98 22.88 1.45
C ARG A 3 -10.01 23.89 2.60
N LEU A 4 -9.08 24.82 2.63
CA LEU A 4 -9.00 25.89 3.64
C LEU A 4 -9.68 27.19 3.14
N GLY A 5 -10.39 27.14 2.00
CA GLY A 5 -10.98 28.33 1.37
C GLY A 5 -9.98 29.26 0.68
N LEU A 6 -8.70 28.90 0.64
CA LEU A 6 -7.62 29.74 0.09
C LEU A 6 -7.30 29.38 -1.37
N ARG A 7 -6.98 30.40 -2.17
CA ARG A 7 -6.47 30.27 -3.54
C ARG A 7 -5.01 30.69 -3.58
N LEU A 8 -4.25 30.16 -4.56
CA LEU A 8 -2.85 30.55 -4.75
C LEU A 8 -2.70 32.05 -5.03
N ARG A 9 -3.69 32.67 -5.69
CA ARG A 9 -3.73 34.11 -5.99
C ARG A 9 -3.82 35.00 -4.74
N ASP A 10 -4.25 34.44 -3.61
CA ASP A 10 -4.43 35.19 -2.37
C ASP A 10 -3.09 35.33 -1.62
N ALA A 11 -2.03 34.65 -2.08
CA ALA A 11 -0.73 34.64 -1.42
C ALA A 11 -0.05 36.02 -1.51
N GLY A 12 0.45 36.51 -0.37
CA GLY A 12 1.07 37.82 -0.24
C GLY A 12 0.11 38.93 0.22
N GLN A 13 -1.16 38.61 0.46
CA GLN A 13 -2.13 39.54 1.03
C GLN A 13 -1.97 39.62 2.57
N PRO A 14 -2.42 40.71 3.22
CA PRO A 14 -2.33 40.84 4.68
C PRO A 14 -2.95 39.69 5.47
N GLY A 15 -3.98 39.03 4.94
CA GLY A 15 -4.64 37.86 5.54
C GLY A 15 -4.07 36.50 5.14
N PHE A 16 -3.13 36.44 4.19
CA PHE A 16 -2.46 35.20 3.76
C PHE A 16 -1.10 35.54 3.16
N ASN A 17 -0.07 35.56 3.99
CA ASN A 17 1.27 35.96 3.58
C ASN A 17 2.07 34.77 3.00
N LEU A 18 3.25 35.05 2.43
CA LEU A 18 4.10 34.01 1.83
C LEU A 18 4.64 32.99 2.84
N ARG A 19 4.75 33.37 4.12
CA ARG A 19 5.15 32.45 5.19
C ARG A 19 4.05 31.43 5.46
N ASP A 20 2.79 31.85 5.46
CA ASP A 20 1.64 30.95 5.59
C ASP A 20 1.60 29.95 4.43
N LEU A 21 1.84 30.44 3.20
CA LEU A 21 1.97 29.57 2.02
C LEU A 21 3.11 28.56 2.18
N TRP A 22 4.28 29.01 2.65
CA TRP A 22 5.43 28.14 2.88
C TRP A 22 5.13 27.04 3.91
N VAL A 23 4.46 27.36 5.02
CA VAL A 23 4.06 26.37 6.04
C VAL A 23 3.11 25.31 5.43
N ILE A 24 2.13 25.75 4.63
CA ILE A 24 1.17 24.84 3.98
C ILE A 24 1.86 23.90 2.98
N VAL A 25 2.84 24.40 2.22
CA VAL A 25 3.55 23.60 1.20
C VAL A 25 4.54 22.63 1.84
N THR A 26 5.19 23.03 2.93
CA THR A 26 6.17 22.19 3.65
C THR A 26 5.52 21.15 4.56
N ASN A 27 4.27 21.38 4.98
CA ASN A 27 3.50 20.45 5.81
C ASN A 27 2.20 20.07 5.08
N PRO A 28 2.28 19.36 3.95
CA PRO A 28 1.10 18.92 3.25
C PRO A 28 0.33 17.91 4.11
N VAL A 29 -1.00 17.98 4.05
CA VAL A 29 -1.87 16.96 4.68
C VAL A 29 -1.55 15.59 4.08
N GLU A 30 -1.41 14.59 4.93
CA GLU A 30 -1.25 13.18 4.53
C GLU A 30 -2.35 12.79 3.53
N ASP A 31 -1.98 11.98 2.53
CA ASP A 31 -2.84 11.56 1.41
C ASP A 31 -3.38 12.68 0.47
N GLY A 32 -2.99 13.93 0.70
CA GLY A 32 -3.33 15.05 -0.17
C GLY A 32 -2.68 14.97 -1.56
N PRO A 33 -3.22 15.68 -2.58
CA PRO A 33 -2.63 15.69 -3.93
C PRO A 33 -1.16 16.17 -3.96
N LEU A 34 -0.83 17.17 -3.13
CA LEU A 34 0.54 17.67 -3.00
C LEU A 34 1.45 16.61 -2.38
N PHE A 35 1.02 15.99 -1.29
CA PHE A 35 1.74 14.89 -0.63
C PHE A 35 2.02 13.73 -1.59
N LYS A 36 0.99 13.29 -2.33
CA LYS A 36 1.10 12.26 -3.38
C LYS A 36 2.09 12.64 -4.47
N LYS A 37 2.07 13.90 -4.92
CA LYS A 37 2.99 14.39 -5.95
C LYS A 37 4.43 14.47 -5.43
N MET A 38 4.64 14.86 -4.18
CA MET A 38 5.95 14.94 -3.55
C MET A 38 6.58 13.55 -3.36
N LEU A 39 5.78 12.53 -3.02
CA LEU A 39 6.25 11.15 -2.87
C LEU A 39 6.45 10.44 -4.22
N GLY A 40 5.75 10.85 -5.28
CA GLY A 40 5.91 10.28 -6.62
C GLY A 40 5.70 8.76 -6.62
N ASP A 41 6.66 8.03 -7.18
CA ASP A 41 6.61 6.55 -7.28
C ASP A 41 6.73 5.84 -5.93
N ALA A 42 7.20 6.55 -4.88
CA ALA A 42 7.22 6.00 -3.52
C ALA A 42 5.81 5.97 -2.88
N TRP A 43 4.84 6.68 -3.47
CA TRP A 43 3.47 6.66 -2.98
C TRP A 43 2.79 5.32 -3.30
N THR A 44 2.62 4.48 -2.28
CA THR A 44 2.00 3.15 -2.43
C THR A 44 0.46 3.19 -2.41
N GLY A 45 -0.13 4.32 -2.01
CA GLY A 45 -1.58 4.42 -1.78
C GLY A 45 -2.05 3.90 -0.43
N TRP A 46 -1.15 3.31 0.36
CA TRP A 46 -1.44 2.76 1.68
C TRP A 46 -0.92 3.69 2.78
N SER A 47 -1.78 3.98 3.74
CA SER A 47 -1.40 4.59 5.01
C SER A 47 -0.68 3.56 5.91
N ASN A 48 -0.01 4.04 6.96
CA ASN A 48 0.59 3.16 7.96
C ASN A 48 -0.47 2.25 8.63
N THR A 49 -1.69 2.75 8.79
CA THR A 49 -2.80 1.97 9.34
C THR A 49 -3.16 0.81 8.41
N ASP A 50 -3.18 1.01 7.09
CA ASP A 50 -3.46 -0.05 6.12
C ASP A 50 -2.41 -1.17 6.20
N TRP A 51 -1.13 -0.80 6.33
CA TRP A 51 -0.04 -1.75 6.52
C TRP A 51 -0.20 -2.58 7.80
N LEU A 52 -0.51 -1.93 8.92
CA LEU A 52 -0.71 -2.60 10.20
C LEU A 52 -1.96 -3.49 10.20
N LEU A 53 -3.04 -3.05 9.56
CA LEU A 53 -4.27 -3.83 9.45
C LEU A 53 -4.06 -5.06 8.56
N ALA A 54 -3.35 -4.94 7.45
CA ALA A 54 -3.02 -6.10 6.62
C ALA A 54 -2.18 -7.12 7.38
N GLU A 55 -1.18 -6.66 8.15
CA GLU A 55 -0.35 -7.55 8.99
C GLU A 55 -1.17 -8.23 10.08
N LEU A 56 -2.10 -7.50 10.71
CA LEU A 56 -3.02 -8.05 11.69
C LEU A 56 -3.91 -9.14 11.08
N VAL A 57 -4.52 -8.87 9.91
CA VAL A 57 -5.38 -9.82 9.21
C VAL A 57 -4.59 -11.08 8.83
N ASP A 58 -3.37 -10.93 8.31
CA ASP A 58 -2.50 -12.06 7.97
C ASP A 58 -2.17 -12.91 9.19
N THR A 59 -1.87 -12.27 10.31
CA THR A 59 -1.59 -12.94 11.58
C THR A 59 -2.82 -13.71 12.08
N VAL A 60 -4.01 -13.11 12.00
CA VAL A 60 -5.26 -13.74 12.43
C VAL A 60 -5.62 -14.93 11.55
N HIS A 61 -5.52 -14.80 10.23
CA HIS A 61 -5.72 -15.92 9.31
C HIS A 61 -4.75 -17.05 9.57
N TRP A 62 -3.47 -16.73 9.80
CA TRP A 62 -2.47 -17.73 10.15
C TRP A 62 -2.78 -18.44 11.47
N LEU A 63 -3.18 -17.70 12.52
CA LEU A 63 -3.57 -18.28 13.81
C LEU A 63 -4.81 -19.16 13.71
N GLN A 64 -5.81 -18.75 12.93
CA GLN A 64 -6.99 -19.56 12.66
C GLN A 64 -6.59 -20.85 11.93
N TRP A 65 -5.79 -20.75 10.88
CA TRP A 65 -5.29 -21.89 10.11
C TRP A 65 -4.46 -22.86 10.97
N ALA A 66 -3.57 -22.35 11.82
CA ALA A 66 -2.70 -23.14 12.68
C ALA A 66 -3.48 -24.07 13.65
N LYS A 67 -4.74 -23.73 13.95
CA LYS A 67 -5.64 -24.55 14.79
C LYS A 67 -6.36 -25.66 14.03
N THR A 68 -6.24 -25.72 12.71
CA THR A 68 -6.91 -26.72 11.86
C THR A 68 -6.06 -27.98 11.67
N LYS A 69 -6.66 -29.07 11.17
CA LYS A 69 -5.92 -30.27 10.74
C LYS A 69 -4.93 -29.96 9.62
N ASP A 70 -5.31 -29.08 8.71
CA ASP A 70 -4.45 -28.61 7.63
C ASP A 70 -3.24 -27.86 8.18
N GLY A 71 -3.43 -27.03 9.22
CA GLY A 71 -2.37 -26.38 9.97
C GLY A 71 -1.38 -27.36 10.60
N GLN A 72 -1.89 -28.42 11.24
CA GLN A 72 -1.07 -29.49 11.82
C GLN A 72 -0.26 -30.25 10.76
N GLN A 73 -0.81 -30.37 9.55
CA GLN A 73 -0.16 -31.06 8.42
C GLN A 73 0.64 -30.12 7.50
N GLY A 74 0.67 -28.81 7.79
CA GLY A 74 1.38 -27.81 6.99
C GLY A 74 0.81 -27.61 5.58
N ARG A 75 -0.48 -27.85 5.37
CA ARG A 75 -1.15 -27.75 4.05
C ARG A 75 -2.05 -26.52 3.97
N ASN A 76 -2.32 -26.03 2.76
CA ASN A 76 -3.31 -24.97 2.50
C ASN A 76 -3.14 -23.72 3.37
N ARG A 77 -1.89 -23.27 3.57
CA ARG A 77 -1.61 -22.04 4.34
C ARG A 77 -2.29 -20.84 3.64
N PRO A 78 -2.98 -19.97 4.40
CA PRO A 78 -3.63 -18.79 3.82
C PRO A 78 -2.63 -17.87 3.14
N GLU A 79 -3.02 -17.32 1.99
CA GLU A 79 -2.26 -16.31 1.29
C GLU A 79 -2.33 -14.97 2.03
N PRO A 80 -1.22 -14.21 2.12
CA PRO A 80 -1.23 -12.88 2.69
C PRO A 80 -2.12 -11.90 1.91
N VAL A 81 -2.64 -10.88 2.59
CA VAL A 81 -3.34 -9.77 1.96
C VAL A 81 -2.42 -9.11 0.91
N PRO A 82 -2.90 -8.88 -0.33
CA PRO A 82 -2.11 -8.28 -1.39
C PRO A 82 -1.62 -6.87 -1.00
N ARG A 83 -0.30 -6.68 -0.96
CA ARG A 83 0.34 -5.39 -0.66
C ARG A 83 0.74 -4.68 -1.95
N PRO A 84 0.70 -3.33 -2.02
CA PRO A 84 1.01 -2.58 -3.24
C PRO A 84 2.41 -2.84 -3.81
N THR A 85 3.38 -3.10 -2.93
CA THR A 85 4.80 -3.28 -3.30
C THR A 85 5.15 -4.73 -3.64
N VAL A 86 4.28 -5.69 -3.32
CA VAL A 86 4.57 -7.12 -3.52
C VAL A 86 4.03 -7.53 -4.89
N LYS A 87 4.91 -7.67 -5.87
CA LYS A 87 4.57 -8.30 -7.15
C LYS A 87 4.13 -9.74 -6.86
N LYS A 88 2.90 -10.12 -7.25
CA LYS A 88 2.42 -11.50 -7.15
C LYS A 88 3.46 -12.42 -7.80
N GLN A 89 4.04 -13.32 -7.01
CA GLN A 89 4.92 -14.35 -7.54
C GLN A 89 4.04 -15.24 -8.40
N LYS A 90 4.19 -15.18 -9.73
CA LYS A 90 3.45 -16.06 -10.65
C LYS A 90 3.72 -17.48 -10.19
N THR A 91 2.67 -18.21 -9.83
CA THR A 91 2.74 -19.65 -9.55
C THR A 91 3.42 -20.29 -10.76
N ARG A 92 4.62 -20.84 -10.55
CA ARG A 92 5.30 -21.61 -11.61
C ARG A 92 4.39 -22.79 -11.90
N ARG A 93 3.77 -22.81 -13.08
CA ARG A 93 3.01 -23.98 -13.54
C ARG A 93 4.01 -25.12 -13.69
N SER A 94 3.83 -26.18 -12.91
CA SER A 94 4.56 -27.42 -13.11
C SER A 94 4.21 -27.96 -14.49
N LEU A 95 5.20 -28.22 -15.33
CA LEU A 95 4.99 -28.90 -16.61
C LEU A 95 4.58 -30.35 -16.32
N THR A 96 3.65 -30.89 -17.09
CA THR A 96 3.31 -32.32 -17.01
C THR A 96 4.47 -33.17 -17.56
N PRO A 97 4.56 -34.47 -17.21
CA PRO A 97 5.59 -35.35 -17.78
C PRO A 97 5.60 -35.35 -19.32
N ASP A 98 4.42 -35.23 -19.94
CA ASP A 98 4.28 -35.15 -21.40
C ASP A 98 4.84 -33.84 -21.97
N GLU A 99 4.63 -32.72 -21.27
CA GLU A 99 5.17 -31.41 -21.65
C GLU A 99 6.70 -31.34 -21.48
N VAL A 100 7.25 -32.06 -20.49
CA VAL A 100 8.70 -32.17 -20.32
C VAL A 100 9.33 -33.01 -21.44
N ASN A 101 8.69 -34.12 -21.81
CA ASN A 101 9.17 -34.97 -22.91
C ASN A 101 9.12 -34.28 -24.28
N ALA A 102 8.20 -33.33 -24.49
CA ALA A 102 8.13 -32.57 -25.73
C ALA A 102 9.24 -31.49 -25.89
N LEU A 103 10.03 -31.25 -24.84
CA LEU A 103 11.11 -30.24 -24.82
C LEU A 103 12.52 -30.85 -24.93
N LEU A 104 12.63 -32.18 -24.91
CA LEU A 104 13.87 -32.95 -25.09
C LEU A 104 13.97 -33.49 -26.52
#